data_AF-A0A960R034-F1
#
_entry.id   AF-A0A960R034-F1
#
_cell.length_a   1.000
_cell.length_b   1.000
_cell.length_c   1.000
_cell.angle_alpha   90.00
_cell.angle_beta   90.00
_cell.angle_gamma   90.00
#
_symmetry.space_group_name_H-M   'P 1'
#
loop_
_entity.id
_entity.type
_entity.pdbx_description
1 polymer ?
#
loop_
_entity_poly.entity_id
_entity_poly.type
_entity_poly.pdbx_seq_one_letter_code
_entity_poly.pdbx_strand_id
1 'polypeptide(L)'
;MIKWLGLFLFLGIRLFADDCVYNPVAVPPPTPEAISFYKTGNFLWAVDFLYSLAVPALLLFTGFSAKLRRFCNRICSKWFWQVGLFSLLFLLIVALLTLPLDFYSSYMRPHSYGMSTQSLGRWLHHFLTGTGVSTVLGIILVWILYGMIRKSPKRWWLYFGLLTFPLTVFLVIIQPI
;
A
#
# COMPACT_ATOMS: atom_id res chain seq x y z
N MET A 1 -8.05 -45.96 -9.50
CA MET A 1 -7.44 -44.79 -8.84
C MET A 1 -8.47 -43.72 -8.41
N ILE A 2 -9.52 -43.44 -9.17
CA ILE A 2 -10.52 -42.39 -8.88
C ILE A 2 -11.44 -42.67 -7.67
N LYS A 3 -11.74 -43.93 -7.34
CA LYS A 3 -12.63 -44.29 -6.21
C LYS A 3 -12.03 -43.97 -4.82
N TRP A 4 -10.71 -43.99 -4.69
CA TRP A 4 -10.01 -43.71 -3.42
C TRP A 4 -9.93 -42.22 -3.10
N LEU A 5 -9.93 -41.36 -4.12
CA LEU A 5 -9.90 -39.90 -3.97
C LEU A 5 -11.20 -39.36 -3.34
N GLY A 6 -12.35 -39.91 -3.75
CA GLY A 6 -13.65 -39.56 -3.20
C GLY A 6 -13.82 -40.01 -1.74
N LEU A 7 -13.27 -41.17 -1.38
CA LEU A 7 -13.30 -41.68 -0.02
C LEU A 7 -12.43 -40.82 0.92
N PHE A 8 -11.25 -40.40 0.47
CA PHE A 8 -10.37 -39.50 1.25
C PHE A 8 -10.96 -38.11 1.45
N LEU A 9 -11.61 -37.54 0.43
CA LEU A 9 -12.32 -36.26 0.55
C LEU A 9 -13.50 -36.37 1.51
N PHE A 10 -14.28 -37.46 1.43
CA PHE A 10 -15.46 -37.65 2.29
C PHE A 10 -15.08 -37.95 3.75
N LEU A 11 -14.04 -38.76 3.98
CA LEU A 11 -13.48 -39.01 5.32
C LEU A 11 -12.81 -37.76 5.89
N GLY A 12 -12.06 -37.01 5.08
CA GLY A 12 -11.47 -35.74 5.50
C GLY A 12 -12.54 -34.75 5.96
N ILE A 13 -13.58 -34.54 5.15
CA ILE A 13 -14.68 -33.62 5.50
C ILE A 13 -15.40 -34.06 6.79
N ARG A 14 -15.66 -35.36 6.98
CA ARG A 14 -16.30 -35.86 8.21
C ARG A 14 -15.43 -35.73 9.46
N LEU A 15 -14.15 -36.09 9.35
CA LEU A 15 -13.20 -35.99 10.48
C LEU A 15 -12.99 -34.54 10.92
N PHE A 16 -13.03 -33.56 10.00
CA PHE A 16 -12.93 -32.13 10.36
C PHE A 16 -14.27 -31.48 10.74
N ALA A 17 -15.40 -32.02 10.30
CA ALA A 17 -16.73 -31.49 10.61
C ALA A 17 -17.19 -31.82 12.03
N ASP A 18 -16.82 -32.99 12.55
CA ASP A 18 -17.30 -33.46 13.85
C ASP A 18 -16.57 -32.79 15.05
N ASP A 19 -15.38 -32.19 14.82
CA ASP A 19 -14.59 -31.48 15.84
C ASP A 19 -14.92 -29.98 15.97
N CYS A 20 -15.71 -29.42 15.05
CA CYS A 20 -16.16 -28.03 15.14
C CYS A 20 -17.33 -27.92 16.12
N VAL A 21 -17.04 -27.99 17.42
CA VAL A 21 -18.01 -27.61 18.47
C VAL A 21 -18.45 -26.17 18.19
N TYR A 22 -19.63 -26.01 17.59
CA TYR A 22 -20.24 -24.70 17.40
C TYR A 22 -20.57 -24.14 18.78
N ASN A 23 -19.64 -23.36 19.31
CA ASN A 23 -19.79 -22.67 20.57
C ASN A 23 -20.02 -21.19 20.23
N PRO A 24 -21.27 -20.77 19.97
CA PRO A 24 -21.55 -19.41 19.57
C PRO A 24 -21.18 -18.47 20.72
N VAL A 25 -20.10 -17.72 20.53
CA VAL A 25 -19.74 -16.63 21.44
C VAL A 25 -20.83 -15.57 21.32
N ALA A 26 -21.56 -15.31 22.40
CA ALA A 26 -22.58 -14.28 22.43
C ALA A 26 -21.94 -12.92 22.17
N VAL A 27 -22.16 -12.35 20.98
CA VAL A 27 -21.68 -11.03 20.61
C VAL A 27 -22.67 -10.00 21.14
N PRO A 28 -22.26 -9.06 22.01
CA PRO A 28 -23.15 -8.00 22.46
C PRO A 28 -23.61 -7.13 21.28
N PRO A 29 -24.80 -6.53 21.33
CA PRO A 29 -25.24 -5.60 20.30
C PRO A 29 -24.25 -4.43 20.17
N PRO A 30 -23.99 -3.93 18.95
CA PRO A 30 -23.03 -2.85 18.73
C PRO A 30 -23.48 -1.56 19.42
N THR A 31 -22.56 -0.89 20.09
CA THR A 31 -22.85 0.40 20.73
C THR A 31 -23.07 1.50 19.68
N PRO A 32 -23.79 2.59 20.01
CA PRO A 32 -23.95 3.74 19.10
C PRO A 32 -22.61 4.32 18.60
N GLU A 33 -21.60 4.34 19.47
CA GLU A 33 -20.25 4.82 19.15
C GLU A 33 -19.60 3.91 18.10
N ALA A 34 -19.71 2.59 18.25
CA ALA A 34 -19.18 1.61 17.31
C ALA A 34 -19.83 1.76 15.92
N ILE A 35 -21.15 1.98 15.87
CA ILE A 35 -21.87 2.24 14.62
C ILE A 35 -21.40 3.54 13.97
N SER A 36 -21.21 4.60 14.76
CA SER A 36 -20.72 5.90 14.23
C SER A 36 -19.29 5.79 13.69
N PHE A 37 -18.42 5.07 14.38
CA PHE A 37 -17.06 4.80 13.95
C PHE A 37 -17.05 4.05 12.61
N TYR A 38 -17.86 3.00 12.50
CA TYR A 38 -18.01 2.21 11.27
C TYR A 38 -18.48 3.06 10.09
N LYS A 39 -19.55 3.85 10.26
CA LYS A 39 -20.09 4.71 9.19
C LYS A 39 -19.08 5.75 8.70
N THR A 40 -18.41 6.44 9.63
CA THR A 40 -17.36 7.41 9.29
C THR A 40 -16.16 6.72 8.63
N GLY A 41 -15.84 5.48 9.03
CA GLY A 41 -14.80 4.67 8.39
C GLY A 41 -15.12 4.36 6.94
N ASN A 42 -16.36 3.96 6.63
CA ASN A 42 -16.78 3.70 5.25
C ASN A 42 -16.74 4.96 4.38
N PHE A 43 -17.14 6.11 4.92
CA PHE A 43 -17.04 7.38 4.20
C PHE A 43 -15.57 7.76 3.95
N LEU A 44 -14.72 7.63 4.96
CA LEU A 44 -13.28 7.86 4.81
C LEU A 44 -12.64 6.96 3.78
N TRP A 45 -12.99 5.68 3.74
CA TRP A 45 -12.50 4.77 2.71
C TRP A 45 -12.85 5.25 1.29
N ALA A 46 -14.07 5.77 1.09
CA ALA A 46 -14.46 6.34 -0.20
C ALA A 46 -13.67 7.62 -0.51
N VAL A 47 -13.45 8.48 0.48
CA VAL A 47 -12.60 9.68 0.34
C VAL A 47 -11.17 9.30 -0.01
N ASP A 48 -10.56 8.34 0.70
CA ASP A 48 -9.21 7.83 0.44
C ASP A 48 -9.10 7.28 -0.98
N PHE A 49 -10.08 6.50 -1.42
CA PHE A 49 -10.13 5.97 -2.78
C PHE A 49 -10.17 7.10 -3.82
N LEU A 50 -11.08 8.07 -3.67
CA LEU A 50 -11.16 9.21 -4.59
C LEU A 50 -9.87 10.05 -4.55
N TYR A 51 -9.30 10.26 -3.37
CA TYR A 51 -8.07 11.03 -3.18
C TYR A 51 -6.88 10.34 -3.86
N SER A 52 -6.80 9.01 -3.78
CA SER A 52 -5.76 8.19 -4.42
C SER A 52 -5.76 8.31 -5.95
N LEU A 53 -6.91 8.59 -6.56
CA LEU A 53 -7.06 8.87 -7.98
C LEU A 53 -6.85 10.35 -8.30
N ALA A 54 -7.38 11.23 -7.45
CA ALA A 54 -7.35 12.68 -7.64
C ALA A 54 -5.92 13.24 -7.60
N VAL A 55 -5.06 12.79 -6.68
CA VAL A 55 -3.69 13.29 -6.56
C VAL A 55 -2.86 13.01 -7.82
N PRO A 56 -2.74 11.76 -8.32
CA PRO A 56 -2.05 11.50 -9.58
C PRO A 56 -2.70 12.21 -10.77
N ALA A 57 -4.03 12.26 -10.84
CA ALA A 57 -4.74 12.96 -11.90
C ALA A 57 -4.40 14.46 -11.91
N LEU A 58 -4.39 15.12 -10.75
CA LEU A 58 -4.01 16.52 -10.63
C LEU A 58 -2.57 16.74 -11.08
N LEU A 59 -1.63 15.91 -10.62
CA LEU A 59 -0.21 16.01 -11.02
C LEU A 59 -0.01 15.79 -12.53
N LEU A 60 -0.82 14.91 -13.12
CA LEU A 60 -0.82 14.61 -14.55
C LEU A 60 -1.42 15.77 -15.38
N PHE A 61 -2.66 16.17 -15.09
CA PHE A 61 -3.40 17.17 -15.88
C PHE A 61 -2.84 18.58 -15.74
N THR A 62 -2.23 18.93 -14.60
CA THR A 62 -1.54 20.23 -14.44
C THR A 62 -0.19 20.29 -15.17
N GLY A 63 0.29 19.17 -15.71
CA GLY A 63 1.63 19.06 -16.29
C GLY A 63 2.75 19.26 -15.27
N PHE A 64 2.44 19.17 -13.97
CA PHE A 64 3.41 19.34 -12.89
C PHE A 64 4.56 18.33 -13.00
N SER A 65 4.25 17.07 -13.31
CA SER A 65 5.25 16.03 -13.54
C SER A 65 6.27 16.40 -14.64
N ALA A 66 5.82 17.08 -15.70
CA ALA A 66 6.71 17.55 -16.76
C ALA A 66 7.60 18.72 -16.29
N LYS A 67 7.07 19.63 -15.48
CA LYS A 67 7.84 20.72 -14.85
C LYS A 67 8.90 20.16 -13.91
N LEU A 68 8.52 19.21 -13.05
CA LEU A 68 9.42 18.55 -12.12
C LEU A 68 10.54 17.80 -12.85
N ARG A 69 10.20 17.05 -13.91
CA ARG A 69 11.21 16.40 -14.76
C ARG A 69 12.18 17.40 -15.36
N ARG A 70 11.70 18.52 -15.94
CA ARG A 70 12.58 19.57 -16.48
C ARG A 70 13.50 20.17 -15.42
N PHE A 71 13.00 20.35 -14.19
CA PHE A 71 13.81 20.79 -13.07
C PHE A 71 14.93 19.78 -12.75
N CYS A 72 14.61 18.49 -12.63
CA CYS A 72 15.62 17.45 -12.38
C CYS A 72 16.69 17.37 -13.49
N ASN A 73 16.29 17.57 -14.76
CA ASN A 73 17.22 17.57 -15.90
C ASN A 73 18.26 18.69 -15.84
N ARG A 74 17.95 19.81 -15.17
CA ARG A 74 18.89 20.92 -14.98
C ARG A 74 19.94 20.61 -13.91
N ILE A 75 19.62 19.74 -12.96
CA ILE A 75 20.50 19.37 -11.85
C ILE A 75 21.41 18.20 -12.23
N CYS A 76 20.85 17.19 -12.90
CA CYS A 76 21.57 15.97 -13.25
C CYS A 76 21.37 15.58 -14.72
N SER A 77 22.46 15.26 -15.41
CA SER A 77 22.44 14.83 -16.83
C SER A 77 22.42 13.31 -17.00
N LYS A 78 22.94 12.54 -16.02
CA LYS A 78 22.95 11.08 -16.07
C LYS A 78 21.58 10.52 -15.70
N TRP A 79 21.07 9.60 -16.52
CA TRP A 79 19.75 9.00 -16.36
C TRP A 79 19.49 8.42 -14.96
N PHE A 80 20.50 7.79 -14.35
CA PHE A 80 20.38 7.14 -13.04
C PHE A 80 20.03 8.18 -11.96
N TRP A 81 20.82 9.25 -11.86
CA TRP A 81 20.60 10.33 -10.91
C TRP A 81 19.33 11.12 -11.21
N GLN A 82 19.05 11.37 -12.48
CA GLN A 82 17.84 12.07 -12.91
C GLN A 82 16.57 11.32 -12.51
N VAL A 83 16.52 10.00 -12.73
CA VAL A 83 15.37 9.16 -12.34
C VAL A 83 15.26 9.05 -10.82
N GLY A 84 16.38 8.92 -10.11
CA GLY A 84 16.40 8.86 -8.66
C GLY A 84 15.88 10.15 -8.02
N LEU A 85 16.40 11.29 -8.47
CA LEU A 85 15.98 12.61 -7.98
C LEU A 85 14.51 12.91 -8.32
N PHE A 86 14.08 12.61 -9.55
CA PHE A 86 12.68 12.77 -9.93
C PHE A 86 11.76 11.92 -9.05
N SER A 87 12.10 10.65 -8.83
CA SER A 87 11.30 9.73 -8.02
C SER A 87 11.26 10.18 -6.55
N LEU A 88 12.39 10.60 -5.99
CA LEU A 88 12.47 11.16 -4.64
C LEU A 88 11.53 12.35 -4.47
N LEU A 89 11.67 13.37 -5.33
CA LEU A 89 10.85 14.59 -5.23
C LEU A 89 9.37 14.29 -5.47
N PHE A 90 9.05 13.44 -6.44
CA PHE A 90 7.68 13.06 -6.74
C PHE A 90 7.02 12.35 -5.54
N LEU A 91 7.71 11.37 -4.93
CA LEU A 91 7.18 10.63 -3.78
C LEU A 91 7.04 11.52 -2.54
N LEU A 92 7.98 12.44 -2.30
CA LEU A 92 7.85 13.41 -1.20
C LEU A 92 6.67 14.37 -1.40
N ILE A 93 6.41 14.79 -2.63
CA ILE A 93 5.26 15.64 -2.95
C ILE A 93 3.96 14.88 -2.73
N VAL A 94 3.88 13.62 -3.18
CA VAL A 94 2.72 12.76 -2.94
C VAL A 94 2.51 12.56 -1.43
N ALA A 95 3.56 12.24 -0.68
CA ALA A 95 3.49 12.09 0.78
C ALA A 95 3.02 13.36 1.49
N LEU A 96 3.45 14.54 1.02
CA LEU A 96 3.01 15.82 1.57
C LEU A 96 1.53 16.11 1.26
N LEU A 97 1.06 15.72 0.07
CA LEU A 97 -0.34 15.86 -0.31
C LEU A 97 -1.23 14.90 0.50
N THR A 98 -0.80 13.66 0.74
CA THR A 98 -1.59 12.68 1.51
C THR A 98 -1.51 12.87 3.02
N LEU A 99 -0.46 13.54 3.52
CA LEU A 99 -0.22 13.78 4.95
C LEU A 99 -1.45 14.24 5.75
N PRO A 100 -2.28 15.21 5.30
CA PRO A 100 -3.43 15.67 6.08
C PRO A 100 -4.50 14.57 6.24
N LEU A 101 -4.70 13.78 5.20
CA LEU A 101 -5.67 12.69 5.20
C LEU A 101 -5.16 11.53 6.07
N ASP A 102 -3.88 11.17 5.94
CA ASP A 102 -3.21 10.18 6.78
C ASP A 102 -3.26 10.58 8.26
N PHE A 103 -3.00 11.85 8.57
CA PHE A 103 -3.09 12.38 9.93
C PHE A 103 -4.49 12.27 10.51
N TYR A 104 -5.52 12.63 9.73
CA TYR A 104 -6.89 12.51 10.17
C TYR A 104 -7.31 11.04 10.41
N SER A 105 -7.02 10.17 9.45
CA SER A 105 -7.47 8.77 9.45
C SER A 105 -6.77 7.92 10.52
N SER A 106 -5.45 8.12 10.70
CA SER A 106 -4.62 7.27 11.56
C SER A 106 -4.30 7.87 12.92
N TYR A 107 -4.34 9.20 13.09
CA TYR A 107 -4.13 9.86 14.37
C TYR A 107 -5.43 10.43 14.94
N MET A 108 -6.01 11.47 14.33
CA MET A 108 -7.10 12.22 14.97
C MET A 108 -8.35 11.35 15.23
N ARG A 109 -8.77 10.55 14.25
CA ARG A 109 -9.98 9.72 14.37
C ARG A 109 -9.85 8.64 15.46
N PRO A 110 -8.83 7.78 15.50
CA PRO A 110 -8.70 6.81 16.60
C PRO A 110 -8.67 7.46 18.00
N HIS A 111 -8.07 8.64 18.15
CA HIS A 111 -8.05 9.37 19.42
C HIS A 111 -9.42 9.93 19.81
N SER A 112 -10.23 10.40 18.86
CA SER A 112 -11.58 10.90 19.17
C SER A 112 -12.52 9.81 19.71
N TYR A 113 -12.23 8.54 19.42
CA TYR A 113 -12.98 7.38 19.90
C TYR A 113 -12.28 6.66 21.07
N GLY A 114 -11.17 7.19 21.60
CA GLY A 114 -10.41 6.54 22.67
C GLY A 114 -9.77 5.19 22.29
N MET A 115 -9.64 4.92 20.98
CA MET A 115 -9.10 3.66 20.44
C MET A 115 -7.57 3.66 20.30
N SER A 116 -6.92 4.82 20.48
CA SER A 116 -5.47 4.96 20.40
C SER A 116 -4.93 5.73 21.61
N THR A 117 -3.79 5.27 22.12
CA THR A 117 -2.98 5.93 23.16
C THR A 117 -1.65 6.46 22.62
N GLN A 118 -1.45 6.45 21.30
CA GLN A 118 -0.22 6.85 20.64
C GLN A 118 0.04 8.36 20.76
N SER A 119 1.25 8.77 21.16
CA SER A 119 1.61 10.20 21.15
C SER A 119 1.82 10.73 19.73
N LEU A 120 1.63 12.04 19.53
CA LEU A 120 1.88 12.70 18.24
C LEU A 120 3.31 12.46 17.72
N GLY A 121 4.31 12.52 18.61
CA GLY A 121 5.71 12.28 18.24
C GLY A 121 5.95 10.85 17.77
N ARG A 122 5.30 9.86 18.41
CA ARG A 122 5.39 8.46 17.97
C ARG A 122 4.69 8.29 16.61
N TRP A 123 3.52 8.89 16.42
CA TRP A 123 2.83 8.90 15.14
C TRP A 123 3.71 9.47 14.02
N LEU A 124 4.32 10.64 14.25
CA LEU A 124 5.19 11.29 13.28
C LEU A 124 6.42 10.44 12.97
N HIS A 125 7.02 9.80 13.97
CA HIS A 125 8.12 8.86 13.75
C HIS A 125 7.70 7.70 12.85
N HIS A 126 6.55 7.04 13.12
CA HIS A 126 6.05 5.97 12.25
C HIS A 126 5.75 6.47 10.83
N PHE A 127 5.17 7.66 10.70
CA PHE A 127 4.90 8.27 9.40
C PHE A 127 6.20 8.52 8.62
N LEU A 128 7.21 9.13 9.24
CA LEU A 128 8.49 9.44 8.59
C LEU A 128 9.27 8.17 8.25
N THR A 129 9.33 7.20 9.16
CA THR A 129 9.99 5.90 8.89
C THR A 129 9.28 5.16 7.76
N GLY A 130 7.95 5.06 7.81
CA GLY A 130 7.15 4.39 6.77
C GLY A 130 7.29 5.08 5.40
N THR A 131 7.23 6.41 5.37
CA THR A 131 7.44 7.21 4.16
C THR A 131 8.86 7.05 3.63
N GLY A 132 9.86 7.07 4.50
CA GLY A 132 11.26 6.90 4.13
C GLY A 132 11.54 5.54 3.50
N VAL A 133 11.08 4.46 4.15
CA VAL A 133 11.19 3.09 3.62
C VAL A 133 10.48 2.96 2.28
N SER A 134 9.23 3.43 2.19
CA SER A 134 8.44 3.39 0.95
C SER A 134 9.10 4.19 -0.17
N THR A 135 9.70 5.34 0.16
CA THR A 135 10.42 6.19 -0.80
C THR A 135 11.65 5.49 -1.35
N VAL A 136 12.48 4.90 -0.49
CA VAL A 136 13.68 4.17 -0.90
C VAL A 136 13.32 2.97 -1.78
N LEU A 137 12.36 2.16 -1.36
CA LEU A 137 11.88 1.02 -2.16
C LEU A 137 11.27 1.48 -3.49
N GLY A 138 10.49 2.57 -3.48
CA GLY A 138 9.91 3.16 -4.69
C GLY A 138 10.98 3.62 -5.68
N ILE A 139 12.03 4.29 -5.22
CA ILE A 139 13.16 4.70 -6.07
C ILE A 139 13.86 3.49 -6.70
N ILE A 140 14.14 2.45 -5.90
CA ILE A 140 14.76 1.22 -6.38
C ILE A 140 13.89 0.57 -7.47
N LEU A 141 12.58 0.47 -7.23
CA LEU A 141 11.64 -0.12 -8.18
C LEU A 141 11.58 0.67 -9.49
N VAL A 142 11.54 2.00 -9.40
CA VAL A 142 11.54 2.87 -10.60
C VAL A 142 12.86 2.76 -11.35
N TRP A 143 14.01 2.64 -10.67
CA TRP A 143 15.30 2.39 -11.32
C TRP A 143 15.32 1.06 -12.07
N ILE A 144 14.85 -0.02 -11.45
CA ILE A 144 14.76 -1.34 -12.08
C ILE A 144 13.88 -1.24 -13.32
N LEU A 145 12.66 -0.71 -13.17
CA LEU A 145 11.70 -0.57 -14.26
C LEU A 145 12.28 0.27 -15.41
N TYR A 146 12.83 1.44 -15.10
CA TYR A 146 13.40 2.33 -16.11
C TYR A 146 14.63 1.72 -16.80
N GLY A 147 15.48 1.00 -16.05
CA GLY A 147 16.60 0.25 -16.60
C GLY A 147 16.14 -0.84 -17.59
N MET A 148 15.07 -1.55 -17.26
CA MET A 148 14.47 -2.57 -18.13
C MET A 148 13.84 -1.98 -19.38
N ILE A 149 13.16 -0.83 -19.25
CA ILE A 149 12.64 -0.06 -20.40
C ILE A 149 13.78 0.35 -21.33
N ARG A 150 14.90 0.85 -20.79
CA ARG A 150 16.07 1.24 -21.60
C ARG A 150 16.74 0.04 -22.28
N LYS A 151 16.82 -1.11 -21.61
CA LYS A 151 17.48 -2.31 -22.13
C LYS A 151 16.63 -3.05 -23.18
N SER A 152 15.32 -3.14 -22.95
CA SER A 152 14.39 -3.93 -23.78
C SER A 152 13.08 -3.17 -24.07
N PRO A 153 13.08 -2.10 -24.88
CA PRO A 153 11.91 -1.23 -25.08
C PRO A 153 10.63 -1.93 -25.59
N LYS A 154 10.76 -3.06 -26.29
CA LYS A 154 9.61 -3.81 -26.82
C LYS A 154 9.10 -4.92 -25.88
N ARG A 155 9.93 -5.38 -24.94
CA ARG A 155 9.67 -6.56 -24.09
C ARG A 155 9.80 -6.29 -22.59
N TRP A 156 10.01 -5.03 -22.18
CA TRP A 156 10.19 -4.66 -20.77
C TRP A 156 9.03 -5.14 -19.89
N TRP A 157 7.79 -5.09 -20.41
CA TRP A 157 6.59 -5.51 -19.69
C TRP A 157 6.59 -7.00 -19.35
N LEU A 158 7.10 -7.86 -20.25
CA LEU A 158 7.25 -9.31 -20.00
C LEU A 158 8.29 -9.56 -18.91
N TYR A 159 9.47 -8.94 -19.03
CA TYR A 159 10.53 -9.13 -18.06
C TYR A 159 10.15 -8.59 -16.69
N PHE A 160 9.51 -7.42 -16.64
CA PHE A 160 9.09 -6.79 -15.39
C PHE A 160 7.95 -7.59 -14.76
N GLY A 161 6.98 -8.05 -15.55
CA GLY A 161 5.92 -8.95 -15.07
C GLY A 161 6.49 -10.26 -14.52
N LEU A 162 7.48 -10.87 -15.19
CA LEU A 162 8.14 -12.06 -14.64
C LEU A 162 8.90 -11.76 -13.35
N LEU A 163 9.51 -10.58 -13.24
CA LEU A 163 10.21 -10.12 -12.04
C LEU A 163 9.26 -9.82 -10.88
N THR A 164 8.01 -9.42 -11.14
CA THR A 164 7.08 -9.10 -10.05
C THR A 164 6.77 -10.30 -9.14
N PHE A 165 6.69 -11.52 -9.67
CA PHE A 165 6.42 -12.70 -8.84
C PHE A 165 7.49 -12.93 -7.74
N PRO A 166 8.78 -13.13 -8.07
CA PRO A 166 9.81 -13.31 -7.05
C PRO A 166 9.98 -12.06 -6.17
N LEU A 167 9.80 -10.86 -6.72
CA LEU A 167 9.86 -9.63 -5.95
C LEU A 167 8.75 -9.57 -4.89
N THR A 168 7.51 -9.89 -5.24
CA THR A 168 6.39 -9.93 -4.29
C THR A 168 6.59 -11.01 -3.24
N VAL A 169 7.03 -12.21 -3.64
CA VAL A 169 7.35 -13.29 -2.68
C VAL A 169 8.40 -12.83 -1.67
N PHE A 170 9.48 -12.21 -2.15
CA PHE A 170 10.55 -11.67 -1.31
C PHE A 170 10.03 -10.60 -0.34
N LEU A 171 9.23 -9.65 -0.80
CA LEU A 171 8.68 -8.59 0.04
C LEU A 171 7.72 -9.13 1.12
N VAL A 172 6.87 -10.10 0.79
CA VAL A 172 5.94 -10.72 1.74
C VAL A 172 6.69 -11.50 2.82
N ILE A 173 7.78 -12.19 2.47
CA ILE A 173 8.62 -12.91 3.44
C ILE A 173 9.35 -11.94 4.38
N ILE A 174 9.74 -10.76 3.91
CA ILE A 174 10.46 -9.76 4.71
C ILE A 174 9.53 -8.94 5.60
N GLN A 175 8.28 -8.70 5.20
CA GLN A 175 7.34 -7.86 5.95
C GLN A 175 7.17 -8.20 7.45
N PRO A 176 7.12 -9.48 7.90
CA PRO A 176 6.98 -9.81 9.32
C PRO A 176 8.28 -9.71 10.15
N ILE A 177 9.43 -9.48 9.51
CA ILE A 177 10.77 -9.43 10.14
C ILE A 177 11.11 -7.98 10.48
#